data_AF-A0A1M4XZJ7-F1
#
_entry.id   AF-A0A1M4XZJ7-F1
#
_cell.length_a   1.000
_cell.length_b   1.000
_cell.length_c   1.000
_cell.angle_alpha   90.00
_cell.angle_beta   90.00
_cell.angle_gamma   90.00
#
_symmetry.space_group_name_H-M   'P 1'
#
loop_
_entity.id
_entity.type
_entity.pdbx_description
1 polymer ?
#
loop_
_entity_poly.entity_id
_entity_poly.type
_entity_poly.pdbx_seq_one_letter_code
_entity_poly.pdbx_strand_id
1 'polypeptide(L)'
;MVSKKLLTINIVVVLLLISAHTLGGYLIMYPMKPDIWTVVSESSPQYLLIALALFAVIAWLISHLRIKNVKPENKFLLAYTILCGVLLTFIIYFDAATYISTRKAIRESENEYIQQAKEDIKKDKIMYRFAGGLSIPQYDAKTQNKIDSIRKKFGVTYFNTGCMVDVIDR
;
A
#
# COMPACT_ATOMS: atom_id res chain seq x y z
N MET A 1 17.69 -28.16 26.61
CA MET A 1 18.40 -28.18 25.30
C MET A 1 17.37 -27.93 24.23
N VAL A 2 17.50 -26.77 23.61
CA VAL A 2 16.60 -26.28 22.56
C VAL A 2 16.77 -27.14 21.32
N SER A 3 15.67 -27.50 20.67
CA SER A 3 15.72 -28.19 19.38
C SER A 3 16.27 -27.25 18.31
N LYS A 4 17.48 -27.55 17.79
CA LYS A 4 18.10 -26.76 16.71
C LYS A 4 17.17 -26.62 15.50
N LYS A 5 16.50 -27.70 15.12
CA LYS A 5 15.54 -27.71 14.00
C LYS A 5 14.38 -26.73 14.24
N LEU A 6 13.83 -26.71 15.46
CA LEU A 6 12.69 -25.85 15.81
C LEU A 6 13.10 -24.37 15.85
N LEU A 7 14.30 -24.09 16.36
CA LEU A 7 14.89 -22.75 16.35
C LEU A 7 15.09 -22.23 14.92
N THR A 8 15.65 -23.07 14.03
CA THR A 8 15.83 -22.70 12.62
C THR A 8 14.50 -22.40 11.93
N ILE A 9 13.47 -23.24 12.14
CA ILE A 9 12.14 -23.00 11.57
C ILE A 9 11.57 -21.66 12.06
N ASN A 10 11.68 -21.38 13.37
CA ASN A 10 11.19 -20.15 13.96
C ASN A 10 11.83 -18.91 13.32
N ILE A 11 13.16 -18.90 13.18
CA ILE A 11 13.92 -17.83 12.53
C ILE A 11 13.45 -17.63 11.08
N VAL A 12 13.32 -18.72 10.32
CA VAL A 12 12.86 -18.67 8.93
C VAL A 12 11.45 -18.09 8.82
N VAL A 13 10.52 -18.50 9.69
CA VAL A 13 9.14 -17.98 9.69
C VAL A 13 9.10 -16.49 10.00
N VAL A 14 9.89 -16.02 10.97
CA VAL A 14 9.97 -14.59 11.29
C VAL A 14 10.54 -13.79 10.12
N LEU A 15 11.60 -14.29 9.47
CA LEU A 15 12.16 -13.63 8.29
C LEU A 15 11.16 -13.57 7.13
N LEU A 16 10.44 -14.66 6.88
CA LEU A 16 9.37 -14.70 5.87
C LEU A 16 8.26 -13.70 6.20
N LEU A 17 7.89 -13.54 7.46
CA LEU A 17 6.85 -12.62 7.90
C LEU A 17 7.24 -11.15 7.70
N ILE A 18 8.48 -10.78 8.05
CA ILE A 18 9.01 -9.43 7.77
C ILE A 18 9.06 -9.18 6.26
N SER A 19 9.50 -10.19 5.49
CA SER A 19 9.62 -10.08 4.04
C SER A 19 8.25 -9.94 3.38
N ALA A 20 7.26 -10.74 3.79
CA ALA A 20 5.89 -10.69 3.28
C ALA A 20 5.25 -9.33 3.57
N HIS A 21 5.35 -8.82 4.80
CA HIS A 21 4.84 -7.51 5.18
C HIS A 21 5.41 -6.37 4.33
N THR A 22 6.74 -6.39 4.12
CA THR A 22 7.43 -5.35 3.35
C THR A 22 7.11 -5.44 1.85
N LEU A 23 7.13 -6.65 1.29
CA LEU A 23 6.83 -6.89 -0.13
C LEU A 23 5.36 -6.64 -0.46
N GLY A 24 4.44 -6.97 0.44
CA GLY A 24 3.02 -6.70 0.31
C GLY A 24 2.75 -5.22 0.15
N GLY A 25 3.28 -4.41 1.08
CA GLY A 25 3.21 -2.94 0.99
C GLY A 25 3.76 -2.42 -0.33
N TYR A 26 4.94 -2.89 -0.75
CA TYR A 26 5.54 -2.51 -2.03
C TYR A 26 4.63 -2.81 -3.23
N LEU A 27 4.05 -4.02 -3.29
CA LEU A 27 3.23 -4.45 -4.41
C LEU A 27 1.88 -3.71 -4.48
N ILE A 28 1.28 -3.40 -3.32
CA ILE A 28 0.02 -2.67 -3.24
C ILE A 28 0.18 -1.22 -3.74
N MET A 29 1.35 -0.61 -3.49
CA MET A 29 1.62 0.77 -3.90
C MET A 29 1.92 0.92 -5.39
N TYR A 30 2.11 -0.17 -6.15
CA TYR A 30 2.30 -0.10 -7.59
C TYR A 30 1.07 0.52 -8.28
N PRO A 31 1.20 1.54 -9.17
CA PRO A 31 2.42 1.93 -9.89
C PRO A 31 3.13 3.19 -9.36
N MET A 32 2.93 3.59 -8.09
CA MET A 32 3.70 4.70 -7.53
C MET A 32 5.20 4.44 -7.64
N LYS A 33 5.98 5.52 -7.77
CA LYS A 33 7.44 5.40 -7.88
C LYS A 33 7.99 4.63 -6.68
N PRO A 34 8.85 3.64 -6.89
CA PRO A 34 9.38 2.82 -5.81
C PRO A 34 10.34 3.67 -4.98
N ASP A 35 9.84 4.17 -3.86
CA ASP A 35 10.67 4.72 -2.78
C ASP A 35 10.52 3.81 -1.56
N ILE A 36 11.63 3.15 -1.21
CA ILE A 36 11.70 2.21 -0.08
C ILE A 36 11.31 2.92 1.22
N TRP A 37 11.69 4.19 1.39
CA TRP A 37 11.38 4.92 2.61
C TRP A 37 9.89 5.18 2.74
N THR A 38 9.25 5.57 1.64
CA THR A 38 7.80 5.74 1.56
C THR A 38 7.08 4.43 1.87
N VAL A 39 7.49 3.31 1.26
CA VAL A 39 6.90 1.97 1.51
C VAL A 39 7.04 1.56 2.98
N VAL A 40 8.22 1.76 3.58
CA VAL A 40 8.44 1.45 5.00
C VAL A 40 7.58 2.35 5.90
N SER A 41 7.48 3.64 5.60
CA SER A 41 6.67 4.56 6.41
C SER A 41 5.17 4.25 6.35
N GLU A 42 4.65 3.94 5.15
CA GLU A 42 3.23 3.63 4.97
C GLU A 42 2.87 2.22 5.46
N SER A 43 3.78 1.24 5.34
CA SER A 43 3.59 -0.11 5.88
C SER A 43 3.53 -0.17 7.41
N SER A 44 3.80 0.94 8.10
CA SER A 44 3.65 1.08 9.56
C SER A 44 4.22 -0.10 10.36
N PRO A 45 5.54 -0.37 10.26
CA PRO A 45 6.18 -1.56 10.81
C PRO A 45 6.02 -1.71 12.33
N GLN A 46 5.70 -0.62 13.05
CA GLN A 46 5.36 -0.69 14.46
C GLN A 46 4.25 -1.69 14.78
N TYR A 47 3.24 -1.85 13.92
CA TYR A 47 2.13 -2.77 14.18
C TYR A 47 2.58 -4.23 14.08
N LEU A 48 3.49 -4.55 13.15
CA LEU A 48 4.10 -5.87 13.04
C LEU A 48 4.92 -6.19 14.30
N LEU A 49 5.73 -5.23 14.77
CA LEU A 49 6.53 -5.40 15.99
C LEU A 49 5.66 -5.58 17.23
N ILE A 50 4.56 -4.83 17.34
CA ILE A 50 3.57 -4.99 18.43
C ILE A 50 2.95 -6.40 18.39
N ALA A 51 2.56 -6.88 17.20
CA ALA A 51 2.00 -8.22 17.05
C ALA A 51 3.01 -9.31 17.46
N LEU A 52 4.28 -9.19 17.05
CA LEU A 52 5.35 -10.11 17.44
C LEU A 52 5.60 -10.11 18.95
N ALA A 53 5.60 -8.93 19.58
CA ALA A 53 5.74 -8.81 21.03
C ALA A 53 4.58 -9.48 21.77
N LEU A 54 3.35 -9.26 21.33
CA LEU A 54 2.16 -9.92 21.89
C LEU A 54 2.23 -11.44 21.74
N PHE A 55 2.65 -11.93 20.58
CA PHE A 55 2.83 -13.37 20.35
C PHE A 55 3.92 -13.96 21.23
N ALA A 56 5.00 -13.23 21.51
CA ALA A 56 6.03 -13.66 22.45
C ALA A 56 5.45 -13.81 23.86
N VAL A 57 4.63 -12.85 24.32
CA VAL A 57 3.96 -12.94 25.63
C VAL A 57 3.01 -14.15 25.68
N ILE A 58 2.19 -14.36 24.65
CA ILE A 58 1.26 -15.50 24.58
C ILE A 58 2.04 -16.83 24.56
N ALA A 59 3.07 -16.95 23.73
CA ALA A 59 3.91 -18.14 23.66
C ALA A 59 4.63 -18.41 24.98
N TRP A 60 5.04 -17.37 25.69
CA TRP A 60 5.63 -17.47 27.02
C TRP A 60 4.63 -18.01 28.03
N LEU A 61 3.40 -17.50 28.07
CA LEU A 61 2.32 -18.04 28.92
C LEU A 61 2.06 -19.52 28.63
N ILE A 62 1.98 -19.90 27.34
CA ILE A 62 1.79 -21.30 26.92
C ILE A 62 2.96 -22.18 27.35
N SER A 63 4.19 -21.66 27.38
CA SER A 63 5.38 -22.42 27.76
C SER A 63 5.35 -22.89 29.23
N HIS A 64 4.66 -22.16 30.10
CA HIS A 64 4.48 -22.49 31.52
C HIS A 64 3.37 -23.52 31.78
N LEU A 65 2.52 -23.80 30.78
CA LEU A 65 1.49 -24.82 30.91
C LEU A 65 2.12 -26.22 31.05
N ARG A 66 1.61 -27.00 32.01
CA ARG A 66 2.03 -28.38 32.29
C ARG A 66 1.54 -29.37 31.22
N ILE A 67 2.08 -29.23 30.02
CA ILE A 67 1.99 -30.23 28.95
C ILE A 67 3.11 -31.27 29.17
N LYS A 68 2.75 -32.56 29.26
CA LYS A 68 3.68 -33.67 29.49
C LYS A 68 4.72 -33.77 28.36
N ASN A 69 5.96 -34.11 28.71
CA ASN A 69 7.05 -34.54 27.81
C ASN A 69 7.70 -33.51 26.87
N VAL A 70 7.45 -32.19 27.03
CA VAL A 70 8.16 -31.15 26.24
C VAL A 70 8.82 -30.13 27.17
N LYS A 71 10.07 -29.75 26.86
CA LYS A 71 10.77 -28.70 27.61
C LYS A 71 10.13 -27.32 27.34
N PRO A 72 10.02 -26.43 28.34
CA PRO A 72 9.38 -25.12 28.21
C PRO A 72 9.87 -24.30 27.00
N GLU A 73 11.17 -24.32 26.71
CA GLU A 73 11.76 -23.55 25.60
C GLU A 73 11.26 -24.05 24.23
N ASN A 74 11.09 -25.37 24.08
CA ASN A 74 10.55 -25.94 22.86
C ASN A 74 9.04 -25.69 22.73
N LYS A 75 8.29 -25.59 23.85
CA LYS A 75 6.88 -25.19 23.84
C LYS A 75 6.72 -23.75 23.39
N PHE A 76 7.55 -22.86 23.92
CA PHE A 76 7.59 -21.45 23.51
C PHE A 76 7.81 -21.34 22.00
N LEU A 77 8.88 -21.96 21.50
CA LEU A 77 9.23 -21.90 20.08
C LEU A 77 8.15 -22.51 19.19
N LEU A 78 7.48 -23.58 19.63
CA LEU A 78 6.39 -24.18 18.87
C LEU A 78 5.18 -23.25 18.81
N ALA A 79 4.73 -22.75 19.98
CA ALA A 79 3.58 -21.84 20.06
C ALA A 79 3.83 -20.55 19.25
N TYR A 80 5.01 -19.96 19.41
CA TYR A 80 5.40 -18.75 18.68
C TYR A 80 5.45 -18.98 17.17
N THR A 81 6.04 -20.10 16.73
CA THR A 81 6.07 -20.46 15.29
C THR A 81 4.67 -20.63 14.72
N ILE A 82 3.75 -21.26 15.47
CA ILE A 82 2.36 -21.44 15.03
C ILE A 82 1.67 -20.07 14.90
N LEU A 83 1.78 -19.21 15.90
CA LEU A 83 1.19 -17.87 15.87
C LEU A 83 1.73 -17.03 14.70
N CYS A 84 3.05 -17.02 14.51
CA CYS A 84 3.67 -16.33 13.38
C CYS A 84 3.26 -16.94 12.04
N GLY A 85 3.11 -18.26 11.95
CA GLY A 85 2.65 -18.94 10.73
C GLY A 85 1.21 -18.55 10.36
N VAL A 86 0.31 -18.48 11.34
CA VAL A 86 -1.07 -18.02 11.12
C VAL A 86 -1.09 -16.56 10.65
N LEU A 87 -0.32 -15.69 11.29
CA LEU A 87 -0.20 -14.29 10.89
C LEU A 87 0.40 -14.15 9.49
N LEU A 88 1.42 -14.94 9.14
CA LEU A 88 2.01 -14.96 7.81
C LEU A 88 0.97 -15.29 6.74
N THR A 89 0.16 -16.35 6.94
CA THR A 89 -0.91 -16.70 6.01
C THR A 89 -1.94 -15.58 5.88
N PHE A 90 -2.30 -14.94 6.99
CA PHE A 90 -3.24 -13.83 6.99
C PHE A 90 -2.72 -12.62 6.20
N ILE A 91 -1.46 -12.21 6.42
CA ILE A 91 -0.80 -11.12 5.69
C ILE A 91 -0.79 -11.42 4.20
N ILE A 92 -0.31 -12.60 3.79
CA ILE A 92 -0.26 -12.99 2.37
C ILE A 92 -1.64 -12.93 1.72
N TYR A 93 -2.67 -13.45 2.40
CA TYR A 93 -4.04 -13.42 1.90
C TYR A 93 -4.56 -11.98 1.74
N PHE A 94 -4.38 -11.15 2.76
CA PHE A 94 -4.83 -9.76 2.76
C PHE A 94 -4.13 -8.94 1.68
N ASP A 95 -2.81 -9.09 1.55
CA ASP A 95 -2.01 -8.38 0.56
C ASP A 95 -2.39 -8.79 -0.86
N ALA A 96 -2.58 -10.10 -1.11
CA ALA A 96 -3.02 -10.61 -2.40
C ALA A 96 -4.42 -10.08 -2.79
N ALA A 97 -5.36 -10.09 -1.85
CA ALA A 97 -6.71 -9.57 -2.08
C ALA A 97 -6.68 -8.07 -2.40
N THR A 98 -5.92 -7.30 -1.60
CA THR A 98 -5.74 -5.87 -1.78
C THR A 98 -5.10 -5.57 -3.14
N TYR A 99 -4.01 -6.26 -3.48
CA TYR A 99 -3.32 -6.13 -4.77
C TYR A 99 -4.25 -6.36 -5.97
N ILE A 100 -5.06 -7.42 -5.92
CA ILE A 100 -6.02 -7.73 -7.00
C ILE A 100 -7.05 -6.61 -7.13
N SER A 101 -7.59 -6.13 -6.01
CA SER A 101 -8.59 -5.05 -6.02
C SER A 101 -8.04 -3.73 -6.54
N THR A 102 -6.83 -3.35 -6.09
CA THR A 102 -6.13 -2.14 -6.54
C THR A 102 -5.80 -2.21 -8.01
N ARG A 103 -5.26 -3.34 -8.50
CA ARG A 103 -4.97 -3.53 -9.93
C ARG A 103 -6.25 -3.45 -10.78
N LYS A 104 -7.36 -4.00 -10.30
CA LYS A 104 -8.65 -3.90 -10.99
C LYS A 104 -9.11 -2.45 -11.11
N ALA A 105 -9.07 -1.69 -10.01
CA ALA A 105 -9.44 -0.28 -10.00
C ALA A 105 -8.55 0.58 -10.92
N ILE A 106 -7.23 0.34 -10.89
CA ILE A 106 -6.29 1.02 -11.81
C ILE A 106 -6.65 0.73 -13.26
N ARG A 107 -6.90 -0.53 -13.61
CA ARG A 107 -7.23 -0.93 -14.99
C ARG A 107 -8.56 -0.34 -15.47
N GLU A 108 -9.55 -0.26 -14.59
CA GLU A 108 -10.82 0.41 -14.88
C GLU A 108 -10.58 1.89 -15.18
N SER A 109 -9.81 2.58 -14.34
CA SER A 109 -9.45 3.99 -14.54
C SER A 109 -8.63 4.20 -15.83
N GLU A 110 -7.64 3.36 -16.13
CA GLU A 110 -6.88 3.41 -17.37
C GLU A 110 -7.78 3.26 -18.60
N ASN A 111 -8.73 2.33 -18.56
CA ASN A 111 -9.68 2.13 -19.66
C ASN A 111 -10.60 3.34 -19.85
N GLU A 112 -11.07 3.96 -18.77
CA GLU A 112 -11.84 5.21 -18.83
C GLU A 112 -11.04 6.34 -19.48
N TYR A 113 -9.77 6.51 -19.08
CA TYR A 113 -8.89 7.52 -19.69
C TYR A 113 -8.62 7.24 -21.17
N ILE A 114 -8.42 5.98 -21.55
CA ILE A 114 -8.22 5.59 -22.97
C ILE A 114 -9.50 5.86 -23.77
N GLN A 115 -10.68 5.55 -23.24
CA GLN A 115 -11.96 5.83 -23.90
C GLN A 115 -12.18 7.34 -24.05
N GLN A 116 -11.94 8.11 -22.99
CA GLN A 116 -12.03 9.56 -23.04
C GLN A 116 -11.06 10.14 -24.09
N ALA A 117 -9.81 9.69 -24.12
CA ALA A 117 -8.84 10.13 -25.12
C ALA A 117 -9.31 9.83 -26.56
N LYS A 118 -9.92 8.66 -26.81
CA LYS A 118 -10.49 8.33 -28.12
C LYS A 118 -11.66 9.25 -28.50
N GLU A 119 -12.52 9.62 -27.55
CA GLU A 119 -13.60 10.56 -27.81
C GLU A 119 -13.10 11.98 -28.07
N ASP A 120 -12.12 12.43 -27.29
CA ASP A 120 -11.51 13.75 -27.41
C ASP A 120 -10.85 13.92 -28.78
N ILE A 121 -10.13 12.89 -29.28
CA ILE A 121 -9.57 12.86 -30.64
C ILE A 121 -10.67 12.92 -31.70
N LYS A 122 -11.76 12.16 -31.54
CA LYS A 122 -12.88 12.17 -32.52
C LYS A 122 -13.58 13.53 -32.59
N LYS A 123 -13.66 14.23 -31.46
CA LYS A 123 -14.34 15.54 -31.35
C LYS A 123 -13.41 16.72 -31.60
N ASP A 124 -12.11 16.47 -31.86
CA ASP A 124 -11.03 17.46 -31.90
C ASP A 124 -11.07 18.44 -30.70
N LYS A 125 -11.45 17.89 -29.54
CA LYS A 125 -11.69 18.66 -28.32
C LYS A 125 -11.18 17.89 -27.13
N ILE A 126 -10.11 18.39 -26.53
CA ILE A 126 -9.47 17.77 -25.37
C ILE A 126 -10.11 18.31 -24.11
N MET A 127 -10.64 17.43 -23.26
CA MET A 127 -11.16 17.79 -21.95
C MET A 127 -10.19 17.34 -20.86
N TYR A 128 -9.43 18.29 -20.33
CA TYR A 128 -8.51 18.05 -19.23
C TYR A 128 -9.25 18.09 -17.90
N ARG A 129 -9.40 16.93 -17.25
CA ARG A 129 -9.95 16.82 -15.90
C ARG A 129 -8.84 17.02 -14.89
N PHE A 130 -9.00 17.95 -13.95
CA PHE A 130 -8.01 18.22 -12.92
C PHE A 130 -8.64 18.27 -11.54
N ALA A 131 -7.95 17.66 -10.59
CA ALA A 131 -8.35 17.48 -9.19
C ALA A 131 -7.71 18.56 -8.31
N GLY A 132 -7.98 19.83 -8.59
CA GLY A 132 -7.34 20.95 -7.89
C GLY A 132 -5.83 21.04 -8.17
N GLY A 133 -5.40 22.15 -8.78
CA GLY A 133 -3.98 22.43 -9.02
C GLY A 133 -3.55 23.66 -8.24
N LEU A 134 -2.23 23.90 -8.19
CA LEU A 134 -1.65 25.19 -7.75
C LEU A 134 -2.50 26.32 -8.31
N SER A 135 -2.88 27.26 -7.44
CA SER A 135 -3.60 28.47 -7.82
C SER A 135 -2.89 29.08 -9.02
N ILE A 136 -3.59 29.09 -10.16
CA ILE A 136 -3.09 29.72 -11.37
C ILE A 136 -2.69 31.14 -10.96
N PRO A 137 -1.46 31.60 -11.23
CA PRO A 137 -1.07 32.97 -10.92
C PRO A 137 -2.18 33.90 -11.42
N GLN A 138 -2.59 34.88 -10.62
CA GLN A 138 -3.56 35.86 -11.08
C GLN A 138 -2.89 36.67 -12.20
N TYR A 139 -3.08 36.20 -13.44
CA TYR A 139 -2.61 36.89 -14.62
C TYR A 139 -3.47 38.13 -14.84
N ASP A 140 -2.87 39.17 -15.43
CA ASP A 140 -3.65 40.30 -15.91
C ASP A 140 -4.65 39.85 -16.99
N ALA A 141 -5.74 40.59 -17.15
CA ALA A 141 -6.83 40.23 -18.05
C ALA A 141 -6.38 40.01 -19.52
N LYS A 142 -5.33 40.70 -19.98
CA LYS A 142 -4.82 40.58 -21.35
C LYS A 142 -4.11 39.23 -21.52
N THR A 143 -3.30 38.84 -20.54
CA THR A 143 -2.62 37.54 -20.52
C THR A 143 -3.63 36.39 -20.40
N GLN A 144 -4.63 36.52 -19.52
CA GLN A 144 -5.71 35.53 -19.38
C GLN A 144 -6.47 35.32 -20.70
N ASN A 145 -6.88 36.40 -21.37
CA ASN A 145 -7.59 36.34 -22.65
C ASN A 145 -6.74 35.69 -23.75
N LYS A 146 -5.42 35.92 -23.76
CA LYS A 146 -4.51 35.28 -24.73
C LYS A 146 -4.42 33.78 -24.48
N ILE A 147 -4.32 33.37 -23.22
CA ILE A 147 -4.33 31.95 -22.82
C ILE A 147 -5.64 31.28 -23.25
N ASP A 148 -6.79 31.91 -22.98
CA ASP A 148 -8.09 31.35 -23.33
C ASP A 148 -8.33 31.30 -24.84
N SER A 149 -7.84 32.29 -25.59
CA SER A 149 -7.87 32.27 -27.06
C SER A 149 -7.04 31.12 -27.63
N ILE A 150 -5.85 30.86 -27.07
CA ILE A 150 -5.01 29.73 -27.47
C ILE A 150 -5.75 28.42 -27.17
N ARG A 151 -6.30 28.26 -25.96
CA ARG A 151 -7.06 27.06 -25.57
C ARG A 151 -8.24 26.79 -26.50
N LYS A 152 -9.05 27.81 -26.79
CA LYS A 152 -10.17 27.70 -27.74
C LYS A 152 -9.71 27.28 -29.14
N LYS A 153 -8.60 27.85 -29.63
CA LYS A 153 -8.05 27.51 -30.95
C LYS A 153 -7.63 26.04 -31.06
N PHE A 154 -7.15 25.44 -29.97
CA PHE A 154 -6.72 24.03 -29.93
C PHE A 154 -7.77 23.09 -29.31
N GLY A 155 -9.02 23.53 -29.16
CA GLY A 155 -10.09 22.68 -28.63
C GLY A 155 -9.90 22.23 -27.17
N VAL A 156 -9.06 22.90 -26.39
CA VAL A 156 -8.74 22.49 -25.01
C VAL A 156 -9.75 23.09 -24.03
N THR A 157 -10.38 22.24 -23.22
CA THR A 157 -11.28 22.62 -22.15
C THR A 157 -10.85 22.01 -20.83
N TYR A 158 -11.05 22.71 -19.73
CA TYR A 158 -10.69 22.25 -18.39
C TYR A 158 -11.96 21.95 -17.60
N PHE A 159 -11.99 20.82 -16.91
CA PHE A 159 -13.08 20.45 -16.02
C PHE A 159 -12.49 20.17 -14.63
N ASN A 160 -12.87 21.00 -13.66
CA ASN A 160 -12.46 20.80 -12.27
C ASN A 160 -13.28 19.64 -11.68
N THR A 161 -12.61 18.58 -11.24
CA THR A 161 -13.26 17.43 -10.61
C THR A 161 -13.42 17.57 -9.09
N GLY A 162 -13.04 18.71 -8.51
CA GLY A 162 -13.41 19.11 -7.15
C GLY A 162 -12.63 18.45 -6.00
N CYS A 163 -11.65 17.60 -6.26
CA CYS A 163 -10.72 17.17 -5.22
C CYS A 163 -9.81 18.36 -4.87
N MET A 164 -10.09 19.06 -3.78
CA MET A 164 -9.03 19.83 -3.14
C MET A 164 -8.12 18.82 -2.46
N VAL A 165 -6.88 18.71 -2.93
CA VAL A 165 -5.83 18.05 -2.14
C VAL A 165 -5.66 18.94 -0.91
N ASP A 166 -6.25 18.52 0.21
CA ASP A 166 -5.97 19.13 1.51
C ASP A 166 -4.48 18.89 1.76
N VAL A 167 -3.67 19.93 1.55
CA VAL A 167 -2.28 19.91 2.00
C VAL A 167 -2.40 19.93 3.51
N ILE A 168 -2.35 18.76 4.13
CA ILE A 168 -2.28 18.64 5.59
C ILE A 168 -1.12 19.53 6.02
N ASP A 169 -1.44 20.67 6.64
CA ASP A 169 -0.48 21.58 7.24
C ASP A 169 0.39 20.76 8.19
N ARG A 170 1.70 20.76 7.92
CA ARG A 170 2.71 20.15 8.79
C ARG A 170 2.94 20.98 10.03
#